data_AF-A0A3M6UCN4-F1
#
_entry.id   AF-A0A3M6UCN4-F1
#
_cell.length_a   1.000
_cell.length_b   1.000
_cell.length_c   1.000
_cell.angle_alpha   90.00
_cell.angle_beta   90.00
_cell.angle_gamma   90.00
#
_symmetry.space_group_name_H-M   'P 1'
#
loop_
_entity.id
_entity.type
_entity.pdbx_description
1 polymer ?
#
loop_
_entity_poly.entity_id
_entity_poly.type
_entity_poly.pdbx_seq_one_letter_code
_entity_poly.pdbx_strand_id
1 'polypeptide(L)'
;MAAESKDSDVTEKNDEIANGVNRQKQNDDLKRSAKAKVTKLGHELERLCVKDSEVTDIESMIEQLWAALEDAQEILGELSAFYVEVGEDTGKNEAFKKSETIEKDVQRAMEAGQNAIKVRSCKIINMKTPLSENTTDRYEQSARED
;
A
#
# COMPACT_ATOMS: atom_id res chain seq x y z
N MET A 1 -18.38 -32.75 64.86
CA MET A 1 -17.21 -31.85 64.98
C MET A 1 -16.93 -31.28 63.60
N ALA A 2 -16.64 -29.98 63.54
CA ALA A 2 -16.48 -29.18 62.33
C ALA A 2 -15.08 -29.28 61.72
N ALA A 3 -15.03 -29.04 60.40
CA ALA A 3 -14.00 -28.41 59.55
C ALA A 3 -12.54 -28.93 59.65
N GLU A 4 -11.73 -28.97 58.60
CA GLU A 4 -11.59 -28.06 57.46
C GLU A 4 -11.04 -28.86 56.26
N SER A 5 -11.62 -28.67 55.07
CA SER A 5 -10.90 -28.93 53.82
C SER A 5 -10.63 -27.56 53.23
N LYS A 6 -9.35 -27.19 53.15
CA LYS A 6 -8.89 -25.90 52.61
C LYS A 6 -9.26 -25.81 51.14
N ASP A 7 -10.15 -24.86 50.83
CA ASP A 7 -10.36 -24.34 49.49
C ASP A 7 -9.03 -23.82 48.94
N SER A 8 -8.50 -24.56 47.97
CA SER A 8 -7.50 -24.11 47.03
C SER A 8 -8.26 -23.45 45.89
N ASP A 9 -8.52 -22.16 45.98
CA ASP A 9 -9.02 -21.41 44.83
C ASP A 9 -8.50 -19.97 44.82
N VAL A 10 -8.26 -19.49 43.60
CA VAL A 10 -8.01 -18.10 43.23
C VAL A 10 -6.59 -17.55 43.47
N THR A 11 -5.63 -17.91 42.60
CA THR A 11 -4.58 -16.94 42.21
C THR A 11 -4.24 -16.91 40.72
N GLU A 12 -4.67 -17.87 39.89
CA GLU A 12 -4.22 -17.97 38.49
C GLU A 12 -5.02 -17.12 37.47
N LYS A 13 -6.09 -16.41 37.86
CA LYS A 13 -6.94 -15.69 36.90
C LYS A 13 -6.55 -14.24 36.60
N ASN A 14 -5.58 -13.68 37.32
CA ASN A 14 -5.24 -12.26 37.17
C ASN A 14 -4.09 -11.99 36.18
N ASP A 15 -3.19 -12.96 35.96
CA ASP A 15 -2.06 -12.78 35.05
C ASP A 15 -2.47 -12.87 33.57
N GLU A 16 -3.49 -13.65 33.24
CA GLU A 16 -3.98 -13.81 31.86
C GLU A 16 -4.65 -12.53 31.33
N ILE A 17 -5.41 -11.83 32.19
CA ILE A 17 -6.11 -10.59 31.85
C ILE A 17 -5.14 -9.41 31.72
N ALA A 18 -4.14 -9.32 32.61
CA ALA A 18 -3.11 -8.28 32.54
C ALA A 18 -2.23 -8.42 31.28
N ASN A 19 -1.92 -9.65 30.87
CA ASN A 19 -1.18 -9.92 29.63
C ASN A 19 -2.02 -9.63 28.37
N GLY A 20 -3.32 -9.93 28.37
CA GLY A 20 -4.21 -9.63 27.25
C GLY A 20 -4.31 -8.13 26.94
N VAL A 21 -4.48 -7.30 27.97
CA VAL A 21 -4.58 -5.83 27.83
C VAL A 21 -3.28 -5.21 27.32
N ASN A 22 -2.13 -5.70 27.78
CA ASN A 22 -0.82 -5.21 27.34
C ASN A 22 -0.54 -5.57 25.86
N ARG A 23 -0.89 -6.79 25.45
CA ARG A 23 -0.77 -7.25 24.05
C ARG A 23 -1.69 -6.45 23.12
N GLN A 24 -2.93 -6.19 23.53
CA GLN A 24 -3.90 -5.44 22.71
C GLN A 24 -3.43 -4.00 22.44
N LYS A 25 -2.85 -3.34 23.45
CA LYS A 25 -2.31 -1.98 23.26
C LYS A 25 -1.12 -1.94 22.31
N GLN A 26 -0.17 -2.89 22.42
CA GLN A 26 0.96 -2.99 21.51
C GLN A 26 0.50 -3.26 20.06
N ASN A 27 -0.49 -4.14 19.92
CA ASN A 27 -1.14 -4.47 18.66
C ASN A 27 -1.81 -3.27 17.98
N ASP A 28 -2.50 -2.42 18.75
CA ASP A 28 -3.13 -1.20 18.23
C ASP A 28 -2.11 -0.16 17.76
N ASP A 29 -0.98 -0.04 18.46
CA ASP A 29 0.09 0.89 18.09
C ASP A 29 0.80 0.43 16.80
N LEU A 30 1.08 -0.87 16.66
CA LEU A 30 1.59 -1.47 15.42
C LEU A 30 0.61 -1.27 14.26
N LYS A 31 -0.67 -1.57 14.48
CA LYS A 31 -1.78 -1.38 13.52
C LYS A 31 -1.91 0.07 13.05
N ARG A 32 -1.67 1.04 13.93
CA ARG A 32 -1.73 2.48 13.59
C ARG A 32 -0.50 2.91 12.82
N SER A 33 0.69 2.47 13.25
CA SER A 33 1.97 2.77 12.61
C SER A 33 2.02 2.28 11.16
N ALA A 34 1.70 1.02 10.92
CA ALA A 34 1.72 0.43 9.57
C ALA A 34 0.74 1.14 8.62
N LYS A 35 -0.49 1.42 9.08
CA LYS A 35 -1.46 2.20 8.30
C LYS A 35 -0.92 3.59 7.95
N ALA A 36 -0.35 4.29 8.92
CA ALA A 36 0.17 5.64 8.69
C ALA A 36 1.29 5.65 7.64
N LYS A 37 2.18 4.65 7.66
CA LYS A 37 3.23 4.48 6.65
C LYS A 37 2.64 4.29 5.24
N VAL A 38 1.70 3.35 5.08
CA VAL A 38 1.05 3.08 3.79
C VAL A 38 0.35 4.32 3.25
N THR A 39 -0.44 5.00 4.09
CA THR A 39 -1.14 6.24 3.68
C THR A 39 -0.16 7.34 3.27
N LYS A 40 0.94 7.52 4.02
CA LYS A 40 1.95 8.53 3.69
C LYS A 40 2.61 8.25 2.34
N LEU A 41 3.04 7.01 2.11
CA LEU A 41 3.69 6.62 0.86
C LEU A 41 2.71 6.70 -0.32
N GLY A 42 1.44 6.32 -0.13
CA GLY A 42 0.40 6.45 -1.16
C GLY A 42 0.22 7.90 -1.61
N HIS A 43 0.10 8.84 -0.66
CA HIS A 43 0.00 10.27 -1.00
C HIS A 43 1.28 10.82 -1.63
N GLU A 44 2.45 10.32 -1.23
CA GLU A 44 3.70 10.75 -1.85
C GLU A 44 3.81 10.25 -3.29
N LEU A 45 3.40 9.01 -3.56
CA LEU A 45 3.29 8.45 -4.91
C LEU A 45 2.33 9.28 -5.77
N GLU A 46 1.12 9.58 -5.29
CA GLU A 46 0.15 10.45 -5.98
C GLU A 46 0.79 11.80 -6.34
N ARG A 47 1.50 12.41 -5.38
CA ARG A 47 2.20 13.68 -5.58
C ARG A 47 3.25 13.57 -6.68
N LEU A 48 4.05 12.50 -6.72
CA LEU A 48 5.06 12.26 -7.77
C LEU A 48 4.42 12.02 -9.15
N CYS A 49 3.26 11.36 -9.20
CA CYS A 49 2.52 11.09 -10.43
C CYS A 49 2.09 12.38 -11.15
N VAL A 50 1.66 13.38 -10.40
CA VAL A 50 1.25 14.69 -10.93
C VAL A 50 2.45 15.54 -11.38
N LYS A 51 3.67 15.20 -10.94
CA LYS A 51 4.77 16.16 -10.84
C LYS A 51 5.87 16.18 -11.90
N ASP A 52 5.84 15.61 -13.09
CA ASP A 52 7.04 15.56 -13.97
C ASP A 52 8.36 15.06 -13.27
N SER A 53 8.23 14.34 -12.15
CA SER A 53 9.34 13.65 -11.47
C SER A 53 10.01 12.62 -12.39
N GLU A 54 11.19 12.14 -12.02
CA GLU A 54 11.84 11.10 -12.79
C GLU A 54 11.05 9.79 -12.70
N VAL A 55 11.16 8.96 -13.74
CA VAL A 55 10.51 7.64 -13.77
C VAL A 55 11.05 6.76 -12.64
N THR A 56 12.36 6.83 -12.39
CA THR A 56 13.08 6.15 -11.31
C THR A 56 12.56 6.52 -9.92
N ASP A 57 12.19 7.79 -9.70
CA ASP A 57 11.59 8.24 -8.44
C ASP A 57 10.21 7.61 -8.22
N ILE A 58 9.39 7.51 -9.28
CA ILE A 58 8.07 6.87 -9.21
C ILE A 58 8.24 5.37 -8.96
N GLU A 59 9.14 4.70 -9.69
CA GLU A 59 9.42 3.27 -9.53
C GLU A 59 9.87 2.95 -8.09
N SER A 60 10.83 3.71 -7.56
CA SER A 60 11.30 3.52 -6.18
C SER A 60 10.17 3.72 -5.15
N MET A 61 9.28 4.70 -5.38
CA MET A 61 8.14 4.93 -4.49
C MET A 61 7.11 3.80 -4.57
N ILE A 62 6.87 3.22 -5.75
CA ILE A 62 6.01 2.04 -5.93
C ILE A 62 6.58 0.85 -5.13
N GLU A 63 7.89 0.60 -5.21
CA GLU A 63 8.55 -0.48 -4.45
C GLU A 63 8.42 -0.27 -2.94
N GLN A 64 8.64 0.95 -2.45
CA GLN A 64 8.47 1.28 -1.03
C GLN A 64 7.03 1.09 -0.55
N LEU A 65 6.06 1.51 -1.38
CA LEU A 65 4.64 1.34 -1.09
C LEU A 65 4.25 -0.14 -1.02
N TRP A 66 4.81 -0.97 -1.92
CA TRP A 66 4.59 -2.42 -1.91
C TRP A 66 5.13 -3.06 -0.63
N ALA A 67 6.37 -2.77 -0.25
CA ALA A 67 6.96 -3.30 0.99
C ALA A 67 6.18 -2.87 2.24
N ALA A 68 5.67 -1.62 2.27
CA ALA A 68 4.84 -1.14 3.37
C ALA A 68 3.46 -1.83 3.42
N LEU A 69 2.90 -2.21 2.27
CA LEU A 69 1.67 -2.99 2.21
C LEU A 69 1.88 -4.40 2.78
N GLU A 70 2.97 -5.06 2.41
CA GLU A 70 3.33 -6.39 2.92
C GLU A 70 3.47 -6.37 4.46
N ASP A 71 4.20 -5.41 5.02
CA ASP A 71 4.32 -5.17 6.48
C ASP A 71 2.94 -4.96 7.13
N ALA A 72 2.08 -4.15 6.52
CA ALA A 72 0.75 -3.89 7.04
C ALA A 72 -0.16 -5.12 6.99
N GLN A 73 -0.07 -5.94 5.95
CA GLN A 73 -0.85 -7.18 5.80
C GLN A 73 -0.38 -8.26 6.76
N GLU A 74 0.93 -8.38 7.00
CA GLU A 74 1.51 -9.27 8.01
C GLU A 74 0.94 -8.95 9.40
N ILE A 75 1.03 -7.68 9.82
CA ILE A 75 0.51 -7.21 11.11
C ILE A 75 -1.01 -7.48 11.21
N LEU A 76 -1.78 -7.20 10.16
CA LEU A 76 -3.23 -7.47 10.17
C LEU A 76 -3.57 -8.96 10.20
N GLY A 77 -2.72 -9.80 9.60
CA GLY A 77 -2.81 -11.25 9.65
C GLY A 77 -2.59 -11.79 11.06
N GLU A 78 -1.53 -11.33 11.74
CA GLU A 78 -1.25 -11.68 13.13
C GLU A 78 -2.39 -11.26 14.07
N LEU A 79 -2.95 -10.07 13.87
CA LEU A 79 -4.09 -9.58 14.64
C LEU A 79 -5.35 -10.42 14.39
N SER A 80 -5.63 -10.77 13.14
CA SER A 80 -6.75 -11.63 12.81
C SER A 80 -6.60 -13.00 13.46
N ALA A 81 -5.39 -13.57 13.48
CA ALA A 81 -5.12 -14.84 14.16
C ALA A 81 -5.32 -14.73 15.68
N PHE A 82 -4.85 -13.63 16.29
CA PHE A 82 -5.08 -13.35 17.71
C PHE A 82 -6.58 -13.27 18.04
N TYR A 83 -7.38 -12.54 17.27
CA TYR A 83 -8.82 -12.44 17.49
C TYR A 83 -9.56 -13.77 17.31
N VAL A 84 -9.08 -14.63 16.41
CA VAL A 84 -9.58 -16.01 16.28
C VAL A 84 -9.25 -16.84 17.53
N GLU A 85 -8.04 -16.72 18.06
CA GLU A 85 -7.59 -17.44 19.25
C GLU A 85 -8.40 -17.07 20.50
N VAL A 86 -8.70 -15.77 20.68
CA VAL A 86 -9.49 -15.29 21.83
C VAL A 86 -11.01 -15.37 21.62
N GLY A 87 -11.47 -15.88 20.47
CA GLY A 87 -12.89 -16.03 20.15
C GLY A 87 -13.65 -14.72 19.91
N GLU A 88 -12.94 -13.65 19.52
CA GLU A 88 -13.52 -12.32 19.29
C GLU A 88 -13.81 -12.07 17.81
N ASP A 89 -15.02 -12.39 17.36
CA ASP A 89 -15.43 -12.21 15.96
C ASP A 89 -15.48 -10.74 15.50
N THR A 90 -15.69 -9.80 16.43
CA THR A 90 -15.76 -8.37 16.11
C THR A 90 -14.39 -7.83 15.68
N GLY A 91 -13.36 -8.08 16.49
CA GLY A 91 -11.97 -7.68 16.18
C GLY A 91 -11.45 -8.30 14.88
N LYS A 92 -11.77 -9.59 14.66
CA LYS A 92 -11.45 -10.30 13.40
C LYS A 92 -12.07 -9.61 12.17
N ASN A 93 -13.37 -9.33 12.22
CA ASN A 93 -14.08 -8.69 11.10
C ASN A 93 -13.57 -7.27 10.82
N GLU A 94 -13.17 -6.54 11.87
CA GLU A 94 -12.56 -5.22 11.70
C GLU A 94 -11.18 -5.32 11.03
N ALA A 95 -10.34 -6.26 11.45
CA ALA A 95 -9.02 -6.49 10.85
C ALA A 95 -9.15 -6.81 9.36
N PHE A 96 -10.09 -7.68 8.98
CA PHE A 96 -10.37 -8.03 7.59
C PHE A 96 -10.80 -6.82 6.75
N LYS A 97 -11.81 -6.06 7.20
CA LYS A 97 -12.27 -4.85 6.48
C LYS A 97 -11.16 -3.81 6.33
N LYS A 98 -10.33 -3.66 7.36
CA LYS A 98 -9.21 -2.73 7.33
C LYS A 98 -8.16 -3.17 6.30
N SER A 99 -7.85 -4.46 6.24
CA SER A 99 -6.95 -5.03 5.23
C SER A 99 -7.47 -4.76 3.82
N GLU A 100 -8.75 -5.07 3.57
CA GLU A 100 -9.39 -4.85 2.27
C GLU A 100 -9.34 -3.38 1.84
N THR A 101 -9.57 -2.45 2.78
CA THR A 101 -9.53 -1.01 2.48
C THR A 101 -8.12 -0.55 2.11
N ILE A 102 -7.11 -0.97 2.88
CA ILE A 102 -5.71 -0.61 2.64
C ILE A 102 -5.24 -1.15 1.28
N GLU A 103 -5.57 -2.39 0.97
CA GLU A 103 -5.22 -3.01 -0.31
C GLU A 103 -5.81 -2.24 -1.50
N LYS A 104 -7.10 -1.89 -1.45
CA LYS A 104 -7.76 -1.10 -2.51
C LYS A 104 -7.14 0.28 -2.71
N ASP A 105 -6.78 0.96 -1.62
CA ASP A 105 -6.15 2.28 -1.68
C ASP A 105 -4.74 2.19 -2.30
N VAL A 106 -3.94 1.19 -1.89
CA VAL A 106 -2.60 0.96 -2.47
C VAL A 106 -2.69 0.59 -3.94
N GLN A 107 -3.60 -0.30 -4.32
CA GLN A 107 -3.79 -0.71 -5.71
C GLN A 107 -4.11 0.50 -6.61
N ARG A 108 -4.97 1.41 -6.15
CA ARG A 108 -5.28 2.65 -6.88
C ARG A 108 -4.05 3.55 -7.03
N ALA A 109 -3.28 3.72 -5.98
CA ALA A 109 -2.06 4.54 -6.02
C ALA A 109 -1.01 3.95 -6.98
N MET A 110 -0.83 2.63 -6.96
CA MET A 110 0.07 1.93 -7.88
C MET A 110 -0.37 2.06 -9.33
N GLU A 111 -1.68 1.91 -9.62
CA GLU A 111 -2.21 2.09 -10.96
C GLU A 111 -1.96 3.51 -11.49
N ALA A 112 -2.15 4.53 -10.64
CA ALA A 112 -1.80 5.90 -10.98
C ALA A 112 -0.29 6.06 -11.27
N GLY A 113 0.57 5.44 -10.46
CA GLY A 113 2.02 5.38 -10.65
C GLY A 113 2.43 4.79 -11.98
N GLN A 114 1.92 3.59 -12.31
CA GLN A 114 2.20 2.90 -13.56
C GLN A 114 1.71 3.70 -14.78
N ASN A 115 0.54 4.32 -14.68
CA ASN A 115 0.03 5.20 -15.73
C ASN A 115 0.91 6.44 -15.95
N ALA A 116 1.41 7.06 -14.88
CA ALA A 116 2.32 8.19 -14.98
C ALA A 116 3.64 7.80 -15.66
N ILE A 117 4.21 6.64 -15.31
CA ILE A 117 5.40 6.08 -15.97
C ILE A 117 5.14 5.88 -17.46
N LYS A 118 4.02 5.23 -17.83
CA LYS A 118 3.66 4.99 -19.23
C LYS A 118 3.55 6.29 -20.03
N VAL A 119 2.84 7.30 -19.51
CA VAL A 119 2.67 8.60 -20.16
C VAL A 119 4.02 9.29 -20.39
N ARG A 120 4.90 9.31 -19.38
CA ARG A 120 6.22 9.94 -19.46
C ARG A 120 7.14 9.21 -20.43
N SER A 121 7.17 7.88 -20.40
CA SER A 121 7.95 7.07 -21.32
C SER A 121 7.52 7.27 -22.78
N CYS A 122 6.22 7.36 -23.06
CA CYS A 122 5.71 7.70 -24.40
C CYS A 122 6.13 9.10 -24.85
N LYS A 123 6.12 10.10 -23.95
CA LYS A 123 6.58 11.47 -24.24
C LYS A 123 8.07 11.50 -24.61
N ILE A 124 8.90 10.77 -23.86
CA ILE A 124 10.35 10.68 -24.13
C ILE A 124 10.63 10.01 -25.48
N ILE A 125 9.92 8.93 -25.82
CA ILE A 125 10.08 8.25 -27.12
C ILE A 125 9.63 9.16 -28.27
N ASN A 126 8.49 9.84 -28.12
CA ASN A 126 7.97 10.75 -29.14
C ASN A 126 8.90 11.95 -29.40
N MET A 127 9.62 12.44 -28.39
CA MET A 127 10.62 13.51 -28.57
C MET A 127 11.92 13.02 -29.22
N LYS A 128 12.26 11.73 -29.07
CA LYS A 128 13.46 11.14 -29.68
C LYS A 128 13.29 10.78 -31.15
N THR A 129 12.05 10.70 -31.64
CA THR A 129 11.72 10.52 -33.06
C THR A 129 11.23 11.85 -33.62
N PRO A 130 12.09 12.72 -34.19
CA PRO A 130 11.59 13.90 -34.86
C PRO A 130 10.70 13.45 -36.02
N LEU A 131 9.49 14.02 -36.09
CA LEU A 131 8.54 13.79 -37.17
C LEU A 131 9.24 14.14 -38.51
N SER A 132 9.70 13.12 -39.21
CA SER A 132 10.25 13.25 -40.56
C SER A 132 9.10 13.46 -41.55
N GLU A 133 8.45 14.62 -41.48
CA GLU A 133 7.61 15.12 -42.56
C GLU A 133 8.46 16.05 -43.43
N ASN A 134 9.22 15.43 -44.34
CA ASN A 134 9.63 16.11 -45.57
C ASN A 134 8.57 15.80 -46.63
N THR A 135 7.63 16.73 -46.81
CA THR A 135 6.81 16.86 -48.00
C THR A 135 7.61 17.53 -49.10
N THR A 136 8.45 16.78 -49.80
CA THR A 136 9.03 17.21 -51.08
C THR A 136 9.17 16.00 -51.98
N ASP A 137 8.13 15.72 -52.76
CA ASP A 137 8.31 15.48 -54.20
C ASP A 137 6.95 15.47 -54.92
N ARG A 138 6.67 16.52 -55.69
CA ARG A 138 5.90 16.37 -56.92
C ARG A 138 6.19 17.52 -57.89
N TYR A 139 7.27 17.32 -58.65
CA TYR A 139 7.29 17.29 -60.11
C TYR A 139 6.65 18.45 -60.92
N GLU A 140 7.56 19.13 -61.66
CA GLU A 140 7.45 19.78 -62.98
C GLU A 140 6.40 20.88 -63.25
N GLN A 141 6.88 22.06 -63.68
CA GLN A 141 6.80 22.46 -65.09
C GLN A 141 7.57 23.76 -65.36
N SER A 142 8.18 23.81 -66.56
CA SER A 142 8.62 24.99 -67.34
C SER A 142 10.11 24.98 -67.70
N ALA A 143 10.50 24.00 -68.51
CA ALA A 143 11.51 24.26 -69.54
C ALA A 143 10.84 25.09 -70.64
N ARG A 144 11.30 26.33 -70.83
CA ARG A 144 10.96 27.18 -71.97
C ARG A 144 11.63 26.61 -73.22
N GLU A 145 10.84 26.37 -74.25
CA GLU A 145 11.32 26.22 -75.63
C GLU A 145 11.59 27.63 -76.19
N ASP A 146 12.78 27.83 -76.75
CA ASP A 146 13.10 28.85 -77.77
C ASP A 146 13.75 28.11 -78.96
#